data_AF-A0A0Q6WTD1-F1
#
_entry.id   AF-A0A0Q6WTD1-F1
#
_cell.length_a   1.000
_cell.length_b   1.000
_cell.length_c   1.000
_cell.angle_alpha   90.00
_cell.angle_beta   90.00
_cell.angle_gamma   90.00
#
_symmetry.space_group_name_H-M   'P 1'
#
loop_
_entity.id
_entity.type
_entity.pdbx_description
1 polymer ?
#
loop_
_entity_poly.entity_id
_entity_poly.type
_entity_poly.pdbx_seq_one_letter_code
_entity_poly.pdbx_strand_id
1 'polypeptide(L)' 'MSTGKLLPHQVERLFVGDFMITATAHPLAGGHYQARTVVTSLGGKRTRAQRFIDLDYFPTVEEAVACARMAGLAYVETQG' A
#
# COMPACT_ATOMS: atom_id res chain seq x y z
N MET A 1 14.49 25.09 -13.73
CA MET A 1 13.96 24.71 -12.40
C MET A 1 12.68 23.92 -12.64
N SER A 2 12.75 22.59 -12.51
CA SER A 2 11.57 21.73 -12.70
C SER A 2 10.75 21.76 -11.42
N THR A 3 9.61 22.46 -11.43
CA THR A 3 8.57 22.26 -10.41
C THR A 3 7.99 20.87 -10.62
N GLY A 4 8.66 19.88 -10.02
CA GLY A 4 8.13 18.53 -9.92
C GLY A 4 6.79 18.62 -9.20
N LYS A 5 5.69 18.47 -9.94
CA LYS A 5 4.38 18.19 -9.36
C LYS A 5 4.59 17.06 -8.36
N LEU A 6 4.39 17.34 -7.06
CA LEU A 6 4.19 16.29 -6.07
C LEU A 6 3.04 15.45 -6.62
N LEU A 7 3.34 14.24 -7.09
CA LEU A 7 2.31 13.31 -7.50
C LEU A 7 1.49 13.04 -6.23
N PRO A 8 0.18 13.39 -6.19
CA PRO A 8 -0.61 13.35 -4.97
C PRO A 8 -0.85 11.92 -4.45
N HIS A 9 -0.24 10.92 -5.06
CA HIS A 9 -0.36 9.51 -4.76
C HIS A 9 1.00 8.87 -5.03
N GLN A 10 1.74 8.55 -3.97
CA GLN A 10 2.85 7.63 -4.11
C GLN A 10 2.30 6.21 -4.01
N VAL A 11 2.69 5.39 -4.97
CA VAL A 11 2.28 3.98 -5.07
C VAL A 11 3.54 3.15 -5.15
N GLU A 12 3.69 2.23 -4.20
CA GLU A 12 4.75 1.22 -4.22
C GLU A 12 4.12 -0.15 -4.50
N ARG A 13 4.78 -0.94 -5.34
CA ARG A 13 4.37 -2.32 -5.64
C ARG A 13 5.51 -3.27 -5.36
N LEU A 14 5.17 -4.37 -4.70
CA LEU A 14 6.08 -5.38 -4.20
C LEU A 14 5.50 -6.75 -4.51
N PHE A 15 6.35 -7.68 -4.96
CA PHE A 15 5.98 -9.08 -5.16
C PHE A 15 6.66 -9.94 -4.10
N VAL A 16 5.89 -10.75 -3.36
CA VAL A 16 6.37 -11.66 -2.31
C VAL A 16 5.72 -13.02 -2.52
N GLY A 17 6.51 -13.98 -3.03
CA GLY A 17 5.98 -15.29 -3.43
C GLY A 17 4.84 -15.14 -4.44
N ASP A 18 3.70 -15.76 -4.14
CA ASP A 18 2.47 -15.70 -4.94
C ASP A 18 1.58 -14.48 -4.61
N PHE A 19 2.12 -13.42 -4.00
CA PHE A 19 1.37 -12.22 -3.64
C PHE A 19 1.97 -10.96 -4.25
N MET A 20 1.11 -10.05 -4.70
CA MET A 20 1.44 -8.66 -5.01
C MET A 20 0.88 -7.75 -3.93
N ILE A 21 1.73 -6.97 -3.28
CA ILE A 21 1.37 -5.91 -2.34
C ILE A 21 1.41 -4.58 -3.10
N THR A 22 0.34 -3.80 -3.02
CA THR A 22 0.27 -2.41 -3.52
C THR A 22 0.05 -1.49 -2.34
N ALA A 23 1.08 -0.74 -1.95
CA ALA A 23 1.02 0.25 -0.89
C ALA A 23 0.77 1.64 -1.49
N THR A 24 -0.23 2.35 -0.96
CA THR A 24 -0.65 3.66 -1.46
C THR A 24 -0.83 4.65 -0.32
N ALA A 25 -0.52 5.91 -0.62
CA ALA A 25 -0.89 7.06 0.20
C ALA A 25 -1.97 7.87 -0.53
N HIS A 26 -3.11 8.09 0.11
CA HIS A 26 -4.20 8.91 -0.40
C HIS A 26 -4.27 10.23 0.37
N PRO A 27 -4.23 11.39 -0.29
CA PRO A 27 -4.24 12.67 0.38
C PRO A 27 -5.62 12.95 0.98
N LEU A 28 -5.64 13.51 2.19
CA LEU A 28 -6.83 13.92 2.90
C LEU A 28 -6.87 15.42 3.12
N ALA A 29 -8.06 15.94 3.44
CA ALA A 29 -8.20 17.31 3.92
C ALA A 29 -7.37 17.49 5.20
N GLY A 30 -6.64 18.62 5.30
CA GLY A 30 -5.80 18.92 6.46
C GLY A 30 -4.36 18.41 6.37
N GLY A 31 -3.86 18.07 5.18
CA GLY A 31 -2.44 17.77 4.95
C GLY A 31 -1.97 16.41 5.46
N HIS A 32 -2.89 15.51 5.77
CA HIS A 32 -2.61 14.13 6.15
C HIS A 32 -2.82 13.19 4.96
N TYR A 33 -2.30 11.97 5.09
CA TYR A 33 -2.38 10.91 4.09
C TYR A 33 -2.95 9.64 4.70
N GLN A 34 -4.01 9.10 4.10
CA GLN A 34 -4.50 7.77 4.42
C GLN A 34 -3.60 6.72 3.79
N ALA A 35 -3.04 5.85 4.62
CA ALA A 35 -2.30 4.69 4.15
C ALA A 35 -3.27 3.56 3.80
N ARG A 36 -3.10 2.97 2.62
CA ARG A 36 -3.89 1.83 2.15
C ARG A 36 -2.96 0.80 1.54
N THR A 37 -3.21 -0.47 1.84
CA THR A 37 -2.51 -1.58 1.19
C THR A 37 -3.49 -2.56 0.57
N VAL A 38 -3.16 -3.01 -0.64
CA VAL A 38 -3.91 -4.03 -1.37
C VAL A 38 -3.01 -5.23 -1.59
N VAL A 39 -3.39 -6.37 -1.02
CA VAL A 39 -2.69 -7.64 -1.24
C VAL A 39 -3.49 -8.47 -2.22
N THR A 40 -2.90 -8.78 -3.37
CA THR A 40 -3.49 -9.58 -4.44
C THR A 40 -2.77 -10.93 -4.50
N SER A 41 -3.49 -12.03 -4.32
CA SER A 41 -2.95 -13.37 -4.57
C SER A 41 -2.89 -13.64 -6.08
N LEU A 42 -1.72 -14.05 -6.56
CA LEU A 42 -1.37 -14.26 -7.96
C LEU A 42 -1.34 -15.75 -8.34
N GLY A 43 -1.24 -16.67 -7.37
CA GLY A 43 -1.14 -18.12 -7.57
C GLY A 43 -2.09 -18.96 -6.71
N GLY A 44 -2.31 -20.22 -7.12
CA GLY A 44 -3.04 -21.24 -6.34
C GLY A 44 -4.57 -21.33 -6.56
N LYS A 45 -5.24 -22.23 -5.81
CA LYS A 45 -6.72 -22.45 -5.81
C LYS A 45 -7.54 -21.22 -5.38
N ARG A 46 -6.89 -20.17 -4.88
CA ARG A 46 -7.51 -18.89 -4.51
C ARG A 46 -7.53 -17.99 -5.75
N THR A 47 -8.54 -18.17 -6.59
CA THR A 47 -8.78 -17.33 -7.76
C THR A 47 -8.82 -15.85 -7.35
N ARG A 48 -7.76 -15.09 -7.70
CA ARG A 48 -7.69 -13.61 -7.62
C ARG A 48 -8.28 -13.01 -6.33
N ALA A 49 -7.90 -13.56 -5.18
CA ALA A 49 -8.31 -12.96 -3.90
C ALA A 49 -7.56 -11.64 -3.70
N GLN A 50 -8.30 -10.55 -3.48
CA GLN A 50 -7.76 -9.26 -3.07
C GLN A 50 -8.17 -8.97 -1.64
N ARG A 51 -7.22 -8.50 -0.83
CA ARG A 51 -7.46 -7.98 0.51
C ARG A 51 -7.08 -6.51 0.54
N PHE A 52 -8.02 -5.68 0.97
CA PHE A 52 -7.80 -4.27 1.23
C PHE A 52 -7.61 -4.07 2.73
N ILE A 53 -6.57 -3.33 3.11
CA ILE A 53 -6.30 -2.96 4.50
C ILE A 53 -6.11 -1.45 4.50
N ASP A 54 -7.07 -0.77 5.13
CA ASP A 54 -7.00 0.66 5.39
C ASP A 54 -6.34 0.86 6.75
N LEU A 55 -5.34 1.73 6.80
CA LEU A 55 -4.59 2.06 7.99
C LEU A 55 -4.89 3.50 8.44
N ASP A 56 -4.24 3.89 9.53
CA ASP A 56 -4.31 5.24 10.09
C ASP A 56 -3.82 6.33 9.12
N TYR A 57 -3.93 7.57 9.59
CA TYR A 57 -3.53 8.77 8.87
C TYR A 57 -2.12 9.20 9.28
N PHE A 58 -1.31 9.57 8.29
CA PHE A 58 0.08 9.95 8.49
C PHE A 58 0.33 11.38 7.99
N PRO A 59 1.24 12.13 8.61
CA PRO A 59 1.56 13.51 8.21
C PRO A 59 2.35 13.59 6.89
N THR A 60 2.99 12.50 6.45
CA THR A 60 3.78 12.46 5.21
C THR A 60 3.38 11.30 4.29
N VAL A 61 3.66 11.47 3.00
CA VAL A 61 3.42 10.43 1.99
C VAL A 61 4.31 9.22 2.26
N GLU A 62 5.57 9.46 2.60
CA GLU A 62 6.59 8.46 2.83
C GLU A 62 6.23 7.55 4.02
N GLU A 63 5.76 8.13 5.13
CA GLU A 63 5.29 7.36 6.29
C GLU A 63 4.05 6.53 5.95
N ALA A 64 3.07 7.12 5.25
CA ALA A 64 1.88 6.40 4.83
C ALA A 64 2.21 5.19 3.95
N VAL A 65 3.07 5.36 2.95
CA VAL A 65 3.50 4.26 2.08
C VAL A 65 4.30 3.21 2.84
N ALA A 66 5.22 3.63 3.72
CA ALA A 66 6.02 2.70 4.54
C ALA A 66 5.12 1.84 5.45
N CYS A 67 4.14 2.44 6.12
CA CYS A 67 3.19 1.72 6.95
C CYS A 67 2.28 0.79 6.13
N ALA A 68 1.77 1.24 4.98
CA ALA A 68 0.99 0.40 4.07
C ALA A 68 1.79 -0.81 3.56
N ARG A 69 3.08 -0.63 3.25
CA ARG A 69 3.98 -1.71 2.85
C ARG A 69 4.18 -2.72 3.99
N MET A 70 4.46 -2.24 5.20
CA MET A 70 4.64 -3.11 6.37
C MET A 70 3.38 -3.91 6.70
N ALA A 71 2.19 -3.31 6.62
CA ALA A 71 0.94 -4.03 6.84
C ALA A 71 0.69 -5.11 5.77
N GLY A 72 1.03 -4.82 4.51
CA GLY A 72 0.92 -5.79 3.42
C GLY A 72 1.85 -6.99 3.63
N LEU A 73 3.10 -6.73 4.04
CA LEU A 73 4.08 -7.76 4.38
C LEU A 73 3.60 -8.62 5.55
N ALA A 74 3.17 -8.01 6.65
CA ALA A 74 2.66 -8.72 7.81
C ALA A 74 1.44 -9.60 7.46
N TYR A 75 0.54 -9.11 6.60
CA TYR A 75 -0.56 -9.94 6.13
C TYR A 75 -0.07 -11.17 5.36
N VAL A 76 0.87 -11.02 4.42
CA VAL A 76 1.43 -12.14 3.66
C VAL A 76 2.08 -13.17 4.57
N GLU A 77 2.81 -12.75 5.61
CA GLU A 77 3.40 -13.63 6.63
C GLU A 77 2.35 -14.47 7.37
N THR A 78 1.12 -13.96 7.58
CA THR A 78 0.03 -14.75 8.19
C THR A 78 -0.64 -15.76 7.23
N GLN A 79 -0.36 -15.67 5.92
CA GLN A 79 -0.98 -16.52 4.91
C GLN A 79 -0.09 -17.68 4.44
N GLY A 80 1.23 -17.59 4.69
CA GLY A 80 2.22 -18.63 4.40
C GLY A 80 2.49 -19.51 5.61
#